data_AF-A0A429ZG52-F1
#
_entry.id   AF-A0A429ZG52-F1
#
_cell.length_a   1.000
_cell.length_b   1.000
_cell.length_c   1.000
_cell.angle_alpha   90.00
_cell.angle_beta   90.00
_cell.angle_gamma   90.00
#
_symmetry.space_group_name_H-M   'P 1'
#
loop_
_entity.id
_entity.type
_entity.pdbx_description
1 polymer ?
#
loop_
_entity_poly.entity_id
_entity_poly.type
_entity_poly.pdbx_seq_one_letter_code
_entity_poly.pdbx_strand_id
1 'polypeptide(L)'
;YEFTNLPKYNQGKLIRYTVTENTVEDYSTTVNGTDLTNRYTPGKTSVTVTKRWNDNQNQDGIRPNAISVQLYADGKESGKPVELNDGNEWTYTWQDLAEKANGTTIKYTVKEINEVSGYATNVLDDNIGNIIITNTHDPEITEIKGEKHWDDANNQDGKRPTSIEVNLLADGKIIDTKTVTEKDNWQYEFTNLPKYNQGKLIRYTVTENAVEDYSTTVSGADLTNHYTPGKTSVTVTKRWDDNQNQDGLRPESIQVQLYADGNESGKPVELNDSNKWQYTWQELDEKANGKTIHYTVKEIEKVPDYSMSVSDNDKGNIIITNTHTPEMTQVKGEKHWDDANNQDGKRPTSIEVNLLANGKVIETKAVTEKDNWKYDFTNLPKYESGKEINYTVTENIVSGYSTSIDGTDITNHYTPGKTSVTVTKRWEDNQNKNNTRPTSIKVQLYADGKKSGKAVELNEDNHWTYTWDKLAEKANGKSINYTVEEITDVPGYTTSVNDTNIGNIIITNTLNDESRDNVPNTGGNNNSSNGQSNNNSNSQNKLPSTGEKSDVMLFISGLVVLMVSAIVVWYVKQHSVTE
;
A
#
# COMPACT_ATOMS: atom_id res chain seq x y z
N TYR A 1 0.31 -31.09 -18.87
CA TYR A 1 -0.24 -31.26 -17.50
C TYR A 1 -1.47 -30.36 -17.39
N GLU A 2 -2.36 -30.56 -16.41
CA GLU A 2 -3.56 -29.74 -16.24
C GLU A 2 -3.93 -29.63 -14.76
N PHE A 3 -4.31 -28.42 -14.32
CA PHE A 3 -4.90 -28.16 -13.02
C PHE A 3 -6.31 -27.62 -13.24
N THR A 4 -7.33 -28.35 -12.78
CA THR A 4 -8.74 -27.99 -12.96
C THR A 4 -9.39 -27.54 -11.66
N ASN A 5 -10.52 -26.83 -11.76
CA ASN A 5 -11.29 -26.31 -10.61
C ASN A 5 -10.51 -25.34 -9.71
N LEU A 6 -9.59 -24.57 -10.31
CA LEU A 6 -8.86 -23.52 -9.61
C LEU A 6 -9.76 -22.29 -9.41
N PRO A 7 -9.83 -21.72 -8.18
CA PRO A 7 -10.57 -20.48 -7.95
C PRO A 7 -9.98 -19.33 -8.76
N LYS A 8 -10.82 -18.54 -9.44
CA LYS A 8 -10.34 -17.35 -10.17
C LYS A 8 -10.01 -16.18 -9.23
N TYR A 9 -10.72 -16.10 -8.10
CA TYR A 9 -10.60 -15.00 -7.14
C TYR A 9 -10.39 -15.53 -5.73
N ASN A 10 -9.58 -14.83 -4.95
CA ASN A 10 -9.49 -14.99 -3.50
C ASN A 10 -9.81 -13.63 -2.86
N GLN A 11 -10.83 -13.58 -2.00
CA GLN A 11 -11.30 -12.34 -1.36
C GLN A 11 -11.56 -11.19 -2.37
N GLY A 12 -12.12 -11.52 -3.54
CA GLY A 12 -12.44 -10.54 -4.59
C GLY A 12 -11.26 -10.06 -5.43
N LYS A 13 -10.00 -10.46 -5.13
CA LYS A 13 -8.83 -10.19 -5.99
C LYS A 13 -8.51 -11.39 -6.88
N LEU A 14 -8.04 -11.12 -8.09
CA LEU A 14 -7.64 -12.13 -9.06
C LEU A 14 -6.45 -12.94 -8.53
N ILE A 15 -6.53 -14.27 -8.58
CA ILE A 15 -5.42 -15.14 -8.18
C ILE A 15 -4.42 -15.22 -9.35
N ARG A 16 -3.14 -14.99 -9.04
CA ARG A 16 -2.03 -15.24 -9.97
C ARG A 16 -1.50 -16.65 -9.75
N TYR A 17 -1.44 -17.45 -10.82
CA TYR A 17 -0.93 -18.81 -10.81
C TYR A 17 0.39 -18.88 -11.55
N THR A 18 1.38 -19.54 -10.94
CA THR A 18 2.69 -19.83 -11.56
C THR A 18 2.96 -21.34 -11.48
N VAL A 19 3.90 -21.82 -12.29
CA VAL A 19 4.35 -23.22 -12.27
C VAL A 19 5.86 -23.28 -12.05
N THR A 20 6.31 -24.28 -11.30
CA THR A 20 7.71 -24.61 -11.12
C THR A 20 7.89 -26.12 -11.28
N GLU A 21 9.12 -26.56 -11.50
CA GLU A 21 9.44 -27.98 -11.59
C GLU A 21 10.47 -28.34 -10.51
N ASN A 22 10.25 -29.47 -9.83
CA ASN A 22 11.28 -30.03 -8.98
C ASN A 22 12.53 -30.34 -9.80
N THR A 23 13.70 -30.11 -9.21
CA THR A 23 15.00 -30.32 -9.85
C THR A 23 15.10 -31.69 -10.54
N VAL A 24 15.57 -31.70 -11.77
CA VAL A 24 15.87 -32.90 -12.56
C VAL A 24 17.39 -32.98 -12.76
N GLU A 25 18.01 -34.11 -12.39
CA GLU A 25 19.45 -34.34 -12.52
C GLU A 25 19.90 -34.24 -13.98
N ASP A 26 21.03 -33.58 -14.25
CA ASP A 26 21.59 -33.28 -15.58
C ASP A 26 20.69 -32.44 -16.52
N TYR A 27 19.67 -31.77 -16.00
CA TYR A 27 18.80 -30.87 -16.79
C TYR A 27 18.73 -29.47 -16.19
N SER A 28 18.62 -28.48 -17.08
CA SER A 28 18.27 -27.11 -16.74
C SER A 28 16.84 -26.81 -17.20
N THR A 29 15.99 -26.36 -16.28
CA THR A 29 14.57 -26.09 -16.53
C THR A 29 14.35 -24.61 -16.82
N THR A 30 13.67 -24.29 -17.91
CA THR A 30 13.16 -22.94 -18.20
C THR A 30 11.64 -22.92 -18.13
N VAL A 31 11.08 -21.87 -17.54
CA VAL A 31 9.62 -21.68 -17.38
C VAL A 31 9.22 -20.45 -18.19
N ASN A 32 8.25 -20.60 -19.08
CA ASN A 32 7.64 -19.49 -19.83
C ASN A 32 6.11 -19.59 -19.76
N GLY A 33 5.49 -18.80 -18.87
CA GLY A 33 4.08 -18.97 -18.52
C GLY A 33 3.84 -20.37 -17.96
N THR A 34 3.11 -21.21 -18.72
CA THR A 34 2.88 -22.62 -18.37
C THR A 34 3.79 -23.59 -19.14
N ASP A 35 4.67 -23.13 -20.02
CA ASP A 35 5.54 -24.04 -20.75
C ASP A 35 6.82 -24.32 -19.95
N LEU A 36 7.06 -25.59 -19.63
CA LEU A 36 8.29 -26.07 -19.00
C LEU A 36 9.19 -26.69 -20.08
N THR A 37 10.39 -26.15 -20.26
CA THR A 37 11.39 -26.69 -21.19
C THR A 37 12.61 -27.16 -20.44
N ASN A 38 12.84 -28.47 -20.48
CA ASN A 38 14.03 -29.12 -19.92
C ASN A 38 15.09 -29.31 -20.99
N ARG A 39 16.29 -28.74 -20.76
CA ARG A 39 17.45 -28.92 -21.63
C ARG A 39 18.46 -29.82 -20.94
N TYR A 40 18.86 -30.89 -21.60
CA TYR A 40 19.93 -31.77 -21.11
C TYR A 40 21.26 -31.01 -21.06
N THR A 41 21.80 -30.86 -19.86
CA THR A 41 23.01 -30.12 -19.52
C THR A 41 23.82 -30.92 -18.49
N PRO A 42 24.61 -31.92 -18.92
CA PRO A 42 25.35 -32.79 -18.01
C PRO A 42 26.19 -32.03 -16.98
N GLY A 43 26.03 -32.38 -15.70
CA GLY A 43 26.73 -31.76 -14.58
C GLY A 43 26.29 -30.32 -14.25
N LYS A 44 25.16 -29.87 -14.80
CA LYS A 44 24.54 -28.57 -14.53
C LYS A 44 23.08 -28.71 -14.13
N THR A 45 22.62 -27.77 -13.33
CA THR A 45 21.26 -27.67 -12.81
C THR A 45 20.75 -26.23 -12.83
N SER A 46 19.51 -26.03 -12.39
CA SER A 46 18.87 -24.73 -12.21
C SER A 46 18.28 -24.62 -10.80
N VAL A 47 18.25 -23.40 -10.26
CA VAL A 47 17.63 -23.09 -8.97
C VAL A 47 16.50 -22.10 -9.22
N THR A 48 15.28 -22.40 -8.77
CA THR A 48 14.12 -21.51 -8.89
C THR A 48 13.66 -21.08 -7.52
N VAL A 49 13.41 -19.78 -7.37
CA VAL A 49 12.82 -19.20 -6.16
C VAL A 49 11.50 -18.50 -6.51
N THR A 50 10.51 -18.68 -5.64
CA THR A 50 9.22 -18.00 -5.69
C THR A 50 8.98 -17.28 -4.37
N LYS A 51 8.65 -15.99 -4.42
CA LYS A 51 8.25 -15.20 -3.25
C LYS A 51 6.74 -15.22 -3.08
N ARG A 52 6.31 -15.63 -1.89
CA ARG A 52 4.92 -15.66 -1.44
C ARG A 52 4.70 -14.58 -0.39
N TRP A 53 3.59 -13.87 -0.51
CA TRP A 53 3.12 -12.92 0.49
C TRP A 53 1.89 -13.47 1.22
N ASN A 54 1.94 -13.49 2.54
CA ASN A 54 0.85 -13.90 3.42
C ASN A 54 0.44 -12.71 4.30
N ASP A 55 -0.30 -11.77 3.71
CA ASP A 55 -0.61 -10.44 4.27
C ASP A 55 -2.03 -9.96 3.93
N ASN A 56 -2.96 -10.91 3.80
CA ASN A 56 -4.36 -10.66 3.47
C ASN A 56 -4.56 -9.74 2.26
N GLN A 57 -3.89 -10.06 1.14
CA GLN A 57 -3.95 -9.28 -0.10
C GLN A 57 -3.42 -7.84 0.04
N ASN A 58 -2.37 -7.64 0.84
CA ASN A 58 -1.82 -6.33 1.17
C ASN A 58 -2.89 -5.39 1.76
N GLN A 59 -3.69 -5.90 2.71
CA GLN A 59 -4.80 -5.15 3.33
C GLN A 59 -4.33 -3.79 3.86
N ASP A 60 -3.19 -3.80 4.54
CA ASP A 60 -2.63 -2.64 5.24
C ASP A 60 -1.76 -1.78 4.32
N GLY A 61 -1.55 -2.20 3.07
CA GLY A 61 -0.81 -1.42 2.07
C GLY A 61 0.70 -1.35 2.31
N ILE A 62 1.26 -2.13 3.23
CA ILE A 62 2.68 -2.07 3.62
C ILE A 62 3.60 -2.98 2.81
N ARG A 63 3.07 -3.84 1.93
CA ARG A 63 3.90 -4.74 1.10
C ARG A 63 4.86 -3.91 0.25
N PRO A 64 6.18 -4.18 0.30
CA PRO A 64 7.12 -3.51 -0.58
C PRO A 64 6.84 -3.90 -2.03
N ASN A 65 7.22 -3.02 -2.94
CA ASN A 65 7.02 -3.23 -4.37
C ASN A 65 7.98 -4.27 -4.97
N ALA A 66 9.10 -4.50 -4.28
CA ALA A 66 10.11 -5.47 -4.66
C ALA A 66 10.89 -5.94 -3.43
N ILE A 67 11.55 -7.10 -3.55
CA ILE A 67 12.55 -7.58 -2.58
C ILE A 67 13.77 -8.11 -3.33
N SER A 68 14.93 -8.14 -2.68
CA SER A 68 16.14 -8.75 -3.24
C SER A 68 16.44 -10.09 -2.59
N VAL A 69 16.85 -11.05 -3.41
CA VAL A 69 17.25 -12.40 -2.99
C VAL A 69 18.66 -12.73 -3.48
N GLN A 70 19.44 -13.44 -2.68
CA GLN A 70 20.78 -13.87 -3.00
C GLN A 70 20.86 -15.40 -3.00
N LEU A 71 21.44 -15.96 -4.08
CA LEU A 71 21.79 -17.37 -4.19
C LEU A 71 23.08 -17.65 -3.42
N TYR A 72 23.12 -18.77 -2.70
CA TYR A 72 24.31 -19.28 -2.03
C TYR A 72 24.65 -20.68 -2.55
N ALA A 73 25.94 -20.94 -2.77
CA ALA A 73 26.51 -22.24 -3.08
C ALA A 73 27.42 -22.67 -1.93
N ASP A 74 27.11 -23.77 -1.26
CA ASP A 74 27.81 -24.27 -0.07
C ASP A 74 28.00 -23.19 1.02
N GLY A 75 26.98 -22.35 1.18
CA GLY A 75 26.96 -21.25 2.16
C GLY A 75 27.72 -19.99 1.74
N LYS A 76 28.27 -19.91 0.53
CA LYS A 76 28.92 -18.70 -0.03
C LYS A 76 28.06 -18.06 -1.10
N GLU A 77 28.07 -16.74 -1.19
CA GLU A 77 27.33 -16.00 -2.20
C GLU A 77 27.74 -16.43 -3.61
N SER A 78 26.74 -16.66 -4.46
CA SER A 78 26.88 -17.08 -5.85
C SER A 78 26.14 -16.11 -6.76
N GLY A 79 26.88 -15.35 -7.56
CA GLY A 79 26.30 -14.32 -8.45
C GLY A 79 25.85 -13.05 -7.72
N LYS A 80 25.27 -12.12 -8.48
CA LYS A 80 24.65 -10.90 -7.93
C LYS A 80 23.27 -11.22 -7.34
N PRO A 81 22.78 -10.41 -6.37
CA PRO A 81 21.39 -10.48 -5.95
C PRO A 81 20.42 -10.27 -7.11
N VAL A 82 19.23 -10.81 -6.97
CA VAL A 82 18.15 -10.70 -7.94
C VAL A 82 16.95 -10.05 -7.28
N GLU A 83 16.24 -9.19 -8.01
CA GLU A 83 15.00 -8.58 -7.53
C GLU A 83 13.79 -9.44 -7.90
N LEU A 84 12.88 -9.65 -6.94
CA LEU A 84 11.56 -10.22 -7.16
C LEU A 84 10.51 -9.12 -6.97
N ASN A 85 9.58 -8.99 -7.90
CA ASN A 85 8.55 -7.95 -7.93
C ASN A 85 7.30 -8.43 -8.70
N ASP A 86 6.29 -7.57 -8.84
CA ASP A 86 5.05 -7.93 -9.55
C ASP A 86 5.28 -8.24 -11.04
N GLY A 87 6.32 -7.66 -11.65
CA GLY A 87 6.66 -7.82 -13.07
C GLY A 87 7.13 -9.22 -13.42
N ASN A 88 8.03 -9.78 -12.61
CA ASN A 88 8.52 -11.15 -12.76
C ASN A 88 7.70 -12.18 -11.98
N GLU A 89 6.45 -11.83 -11.64
CA GLU A 89 5.54 -12.70 -10.89
C GLU A 89 6.17 -13.23 -9.59
N TRP A 90 7.01 -12.41 -8.96
CA TRP A 90 7.74 -12.75 -7.74
C TRP A 90 8.57 -14.04 -7.87
N THR A 91 9.00 -14.40 -9.08
CA THR A 91 9.68 -15.67 -9.39
C THR A 91 10.97 -15.42 -10.16
N TYR A 92 12.00 -16.23 -9.92
CA TYR A 92 13.24 -16.20 -10.70
C TYR A 92 13.93 -17.56 -10.75
N THR A 93 14.58 -17.87 -11.87
CA THR A 93 15.39 -19.08 -12.05
C THR A 93 16.83 -18.76 -12.43
N TRP A 94 17.79 -19.17 -11.58
CA TRP A 94 19.20 -19.23 -11.94
C TRP A 94 19.46 -20.48 -12.78
N GLN A 95 20.03 -20.30 -13.97
CA GLN A 95 20.32 -21.36 -14.93
C GLN A 95 21.80 -21.78 -14.92
N ASP A 96 22.08 -22.94 -15.53
CA ASP A 96 23.45 -23.38 -15.85
C ASP A 96 24.41 -23.49 -14.65
N LEU A 97 23.87 -23.74 -13.46
CA LEU A 97 24.63 -23.85 -12.22
C LEU A 97 25.35 -25.20 -12.15
N ALA A 98 26.59 -25.24 -11.65
CA ALA A 98 27.30 -26.50 -11.50
C ALA A 98 26.60 -27.40 -10.47
N GLU A 99 26.45 -28.69 -10.75
CA GLU A 99 25.91 -29.65 -9.78
C GLU A 99 26.96 -30.04 -8.73
N LYS A 100 28.23 -30.11 -9.14
CA LYS A 100 29.33 -30.58 -8.31
C LYS A 100 30.52 -29.62 -8.35
N ALA A 101 31.12 -29.38 -7.19
CA ALA A 101 32.42 -28.76 -7.04
C ALA A 101 33.40 -29.82 -6.50
N ASN A 102 34.52 -30.05 -7.21
CA ASN A 102 35.53 -31.04 -6.83
C ASN A 102 34.98 -32.45 -6.56
N GLY A 103 33.93 -32.86 -7.29
CA GLY A 103 33.30 -34.18 -7.15
C GLY A 103 32.25 -34.29 -6.03
N THR A 104 32.02 -33.23 -5.25
CA THR A 104 30.98 -33.17 -4.22
C THR A 104 29.79 -32.35 -4.71
N THR A 105 28.56 -32.80 -4.45
CA THR A 105 27.33 -32.06 -4.79
C THR A 105 27.29 -30.73 -4.05
N ILE A 106 27.03 -29.66 -4.80
CA ILE A 106 26.91 -28.30 -4.26
C ILE A 106 25.53 -28.15 -3.60
N LYS A 107 25.49 -27.66 -2.37
CA LYS A 107 24.24 -27.30 -1.70
C LYS A 107 23.86 -25.87 -2.04
N TYR A 108 22.83 -25.70 -2.85
CA TYR A 108 22.24 -24.40 -3.14
C TYR A 108 21.18 -24.01 -2.11
N THR A 109 21.20 -22.75 -1.67
CA THR A 109 20.14 -22.13 -0.86
C THR A 109 19.91 -20.69 -1.31
N VAL A 110 18.75 -20.12 -0.99
CA VAL A 110 18.43 -18.73 -1.34
C VAL A 110 18.03 -17.99 -0.07
N LYS A 111 18.48 -16.74 0.07
CA LYS A 111 18.08 -15.86 1.18
C LYS A 111 17.52 -14.55 0.66
N GLU A 112 16.45 -14.08 1.29
CA GLU A 112 16.04 -12.68 1.20
C GLU A 112 17.07 -11.83 1.97
N ILE A 113 17.64 -10.81 1.32
CA ILE A 113 18.75 -10.02 1.88
C ILE A 113 18.30 -8.64 2.39
N ASN A 114 17.07 -8.22 2.08
CA ASN A 114 16.49 -6.99 2.60
C ASN A 114 15.47 -7.35 3.68
N GLU A 115 15.63 -6.81 4.88
CA GLU A 115 14.61 -6.91 5.92
C GLU A 115 13.34 -6.18 5.44
N VAL A 116 12.21 -6.89 5.43
CA VAL A 116 10.92 -6.30 5.09
C VAL A 116 10.22 -5.91 6.38
N SER A 117 10.21 -4.60 6.66
CA SER A 117 9.59 -4.05 7.86
C SER A 117 8.15 -4.53 8.03
N GLY A 118 7.79 -5.02 9.22
CA GLY A 118 6.45 -5.51 9.54
C GLY A 118 6.16 -6.96 9.11
N TYR A 119 7.14 -7.69 8.56
CA TYR A 119 6.96 -9.07 8.10
C TYR A 119 7.89 -10.06 8.80
N ALA A 120 7.39 -11.28 9.00
CA ALA A 120 8.19 -12.44 9.37
C ALA A 120 8.49 -13.30 8.14
N THR A 121 9.76 -13.65 7.92
CA THR A 121 10.20 -14.43 6.76
C THR A 121 10.41 -15.90 7.12
N ASN A 122 9.89 -16.80 6.28
CA ASN A 122 10.15 -18.24 6.33
C ASN A 122 10.60 -18.74 4.95
N VAL A 123 11.53 -19.70 4.92
CA VAL A 123 12.05 -20.26 3.66
C VAL A 123 11.80 -21.76 3.65
N LEU A 124 11.16 -22.25 2.57
CA LEU A 124 11.02 -23.66 2.26
C LEU A 124 12.01 -23.99 1.13
N ASP A 125 13.08 -24.72 1.45
CA ASP A 125 14.19 -25.02 0.55
C ASP A 125 14.42 -26.53 0.33
N ASP A 126 13.37 -27.34 0.51
CA ASP A 126 13.41 -28.81 0.34
C ASP A 126 13.80 -29.25 -1.08
N ASN A 127 13.53 -28.41 -2.09
CA ASN A 127 13.89 -28.67 -3.48
C ASN A 127 14.39 -27.38 -4.15
N ILE A 128 15.58 -27.43 -4.75
CA ILE A 128 16.19 -26.24 -5.35
C ILE A 128 15.48 -25.75 -6.61
N GLY A 129 14.69 -26.60 -7.28
CA GLY A 129 13.80 -26.23 -8.39
C GLY A 129 12.48 -25.57 -7.96
N ASN A 130 12.22 -25.50 -6.65
CA ASN A 130 11.04 -24.85 -6.09
C ASN A 130 11.29 -24.34 -4.66
N ILE A 131 12.20 -23.38 -4.51
CA ILE A 131 12.42 -22.71 -3.24
C ILE A 131 11.32 -21.67 -3.04
N ILE A 132 10.65 -21.67 -1.89
CA ILE A 132 9.58 -20.71 -1.58
C ILE A 132 10.00 -19.85 -0.38
N ILE A 133 10.13 -18.54 -0.60
CA ILE A 133 10.28 -17.56 0.48
C ILE A 133 8.89 -17.03 0.79
N THR A 134 8.44 -17.11 2.04
CA THR A 134 7.15 -16.58 2.48
C THR A 134 7.35 -15.47 3.49
N ASN A 135 6.87 -14.27 3.18
CA ASN A 135 6.78 -13.19 4.17
C ASN A 135 5.34 -13.11 4.67
N THR A 136 5.18 -13.18 5.98
CA THR A 136 3.88 -13.14 6.66
C THR A 136 3.73 -11.85 7.44
N HIS A 137 2.59 -11.20 7.29
CA HIS A 137 2.18 -10.05 8.07
C HIS A 137 0.75 -10.29 8.56
N ASP A 138 0.56 -10.16 9.86
CA ASP A 138 -0.77 -10.19 10.48
C ASP A 138 -1.38 -8.79 10.38
N PRO A 139 -2.45 -8.59 9.58
CA PRO A 139 -3.01 -7.27 9.36
C PRO A 139 -3.54 -6.64 10.65
N GLU A 140 -3.45 -5.32 10.73
CA GLU A 140 -3.99 -4.56 11.85
C GLU A 140 -5.52 -4.69 11.93
N ILE A 141 -5.98 -4.95 13.15
CA ILE A 141 -7.39 -5.00 13.51
C ILE A 141 -7.74 -3.89 14.52
N THR A 142 -9.02 -3.58 14.60
CA THR A 142 -9.63 -2.66 15.55
C THR A 142 -10.91 -3.26 16.13
N GLU A 143 -11.49 -2.59 17.11
CA GLU A 143 -12.78 -2.88 17.68
C GLU A 143 -13.64 -1.62 17.76
N ILE A 144 -14.96 -1.79 17.80
CA ILE A 144 -15.92 -0.72 18.07
C ILE A 144 -16.77 -1.16 19.26
N LYS A 145 -16.75 -0.35 20.32
CA LYS A 145 -17.53 -0.52 21.54
C LYS A 145 -18.43 0.68 21.71
N GLY A 146 -19.66 0.44 22.11
CA GLY A 146 -20.63 1.49 22.38
C GLY A 146 -21.60 1.09 23.47
N GLU A 147 -22.17 2.11 24.10
CA GLU A 147 -23.24 1.96 25.07
C GLU A 147 -24.54 2.55 24.54
N LYS A 148 -25.66 1.94 24.94
CA LYS A 148 -26.99 2.48 24.71
C LYS A 148 -27.51 3.11 26.01
N HIS A 149 -27.77 4.42 25.94
CA HIS A 149 -28.42 5.19 26.99
C HIS A 149 -29.91 5.43 26.68
N TRP A 150 -30.69 5.50 27.75
CA TRP A 150 -32.12 5.78 27.72
C TRP A 150 -32.41 7.06 28.50
N ASP A 151 -32.95 8.07 27.82
CA ASP A 151 -33.45 9.30 28.42
C ASP A 151 -34.98 9.27 28.41
N ASP A 152 -35.54 8.53 29.37
CA ASP A 152 -36.97 8.17 29.44
C ASP A 152 -37.51 8.14 30.87
N ALA A 153 -36.87 8.91 31.77
CA ALA A 153 -37.20 8.97 33.20
C ALA A 153 -37.26 7.59 33.89
N ASN A 154 -36.28 6.73 33.61
CA ASN A 154 -36.23 5.34 34.08
C ASN A 154 -37.45 4.53 33.62
N ASN A 155 -37.82 4.68 32.35
CA ASN A 155 -38.94 4.01 31.71
C ASN A 155 -40.27 4.23 32.47
N GLN A 156 -40.53 5.47 32.90
CA GLN A 156 -41.72 5.84 33.68
C GLN A 156 -43.03 5.39 33.00
N ASP A 157 -43.11 5.53 31.68
CA ASP A 157 -44.28 5.21 30.87
C ASP A 157 -44.33 3.75 30.38
N GLY A 158 -43.31 2.93 30.70
CA GLY A 158 -43.24 1.53 30.30
C GLY A 158 -43.13 1.32 28.78
N LYS A 159 -42.59 2.30 28.05
CA LYS A 159 -42.49 2.30 26.58
C LYS A 159 -41.14 1.87 26.03
N ARG A 160 -40.12 1.73 26.88
CA ARG A 160 -38.81 1.23 26.47
C ARG A 160 -38.95 -0.17 25.84
N PRO A 161 -38.44 -0.41 24.62
CA PRO A 161 -38.44 -1.73 24.03
C PRO A 161 -37.52 -2.68 24.80
N THR A 162 -37.72 -3.98 24.64
CA THR A 162 -36.88 -5.02 25.26
C THR A 162 -35.53 -5.19 24.55
N SER A 163 -35.40 -4.70 23.31
CA SER A 163 -34.19 -4.77 22.51
C SER A 163 -34.16 -3.65 21.47
N ILE A 164 -32.95 -3.35 20.98
CA ILE A 164 -32.70 -2.54 19.79
C ILE A 164 -31.83 -3.32 18.81
N GLU A 165 -31.78 -2.88 17.56
CA GLU A 165 -30.85 -3.39 16.55
C GLU A 165 -29.86 -2.29 16.17
N VAL A 166 -28.57 -2.54 16.44
CA VAL A 166 -27.48 -1.64 16.13
C VAL A 166 -26.75 -2.15 14.89
N ASN A 167 -26.57 -1.30 13.90
CA ASN A 167 -25.84 -1.61 12.67
C ASN A 167 -24.42 -1.05 12.75
N LEU A 168 -23.43 -1.86 12.36
CA LEU A 168 -22.05 -1.43 12.15
C LEU A 168 -21.83 -1.15 10.66
N LEU A 169 -21.37 0.05 10.33
CA LEU A 169 -21.06 0.44 8.96
C LEU A 169 -19.55 0.66 8.79
N ALA A 170 -18.99 0.09 7.73
CA ALA A 170 -17.65 0.34 7.22
C ALA A 170 -17.74 1.15 5.92
N ASP A 171 -17.18 2.36 5.88
CA ASP A 171 -17.26 3.28 4.74
C ASP A 171 -18.72 3.49 4.24
N GLY A 172 -19.68 3.50 5.18
CA GLY A 172 -21.12 3.66 4.90
C GLY A 172 -21.82 2.39 4.39
N LYS A 173 -21.14 1.24 4.33
CA LYS A 173 -21.74 -0.06 4.05
C LYS A 173 -21.99 -0.82 5.36
N ILE A 174 -23.21 -1.31 5.58
CA ILE A 174 -23.49 -2.21 6.71
C ILE A 174 -22.66 -3.49 6.53
N ILE A 175 -21.87 -3.84 7.55
CA ILE A 175 -21.05 -5.05 7.56
C ILE A 175 -21.42 -6.04 8.66
N ASP A 176 -22.11 -5.57 9.70
CA ASP A 176 -22.59 -6.39 10.81
C ASP A 176 -23.76 -5.71 11.51
N THR A 177 -24.55 -6.47 12.26
CA THR A 177 -25.71 -6.02 13.03
C THR A 177 -25.77 -6.76 14.36
N LYS A 178 -26.09 -6.06 15.45
CA LYS A 178 -26.17 -6.64 16.78
C LYS A 178 -27.48 -6.26 17.46
N THR A 179 -28.21 -7.27 17.94
CA THR A 179 -29.33 -7.06 18.87
C THR A 179 -28.77 -6.76 20.25
N VAL A 180 -29.18 -5.65 20.84
CA VAL A 180 -28.73 -5.21 22.17
C VAL A 180 -29.92 -5.21 23.12
N THR A 181 -29.73 -5.79 24.31
CA THR A 181 -30.80 -5.93 25.31
C THR A 181 -30.34 -5.46 26.69
N GLU A 182 -31.28 -5.40 27.64
CA GLU A 182 -30.96 -5.16 29.05
C GLU A 182 -30.02 -6.23 29.64
N LYS A 183 -30.05 -7.48 29.16
CA LYS A 183 -29.15 -8.56 29.64
C LYS A 183 -27.69 -8.27 29.34
N ASP A 184 -27.42 -7.50 28.30
CA ASP A 184 -26.10 -7.06 27.88
C ASP A 184 -25.69 -5.76 28.59
N ASN A 185 -26.48 -5.33 29.60
CA ASN A 185 -26.41 -4.02 30.22
C ASN A 185 -26.47 -2.87 29.21
N TRP A 186 -27.18 -3.07 28.08
CA TRP A 186 -27.24 -2.12 26.97
C TRP A 186 -25.87 -1.77 26.37
N GLN A 187 -24.88 -2.64 26.50
CA GLN A 187 -23.56 -2.48 25.91
C GLN A 187 -23.40 -3.38 24.68
N TYR A 188 -22.59 -2.95 23.73
CA TYR A 188 -22.29 -3.74 22.55
C TYR A 188 -20.84 -3.54 22.07
N GLU A 189 -20.39 -4.50 21.28
CA GLU A 189 -19.00 -4.60 20.86
C GLU A 189 -18.94 -5.40 19.56
N PHE A 190 -18.11 -4.91 18.64
CA PHE A 190 -17.69 -5.54 17.40
C PHE A 190 -16.16 -5.65 17.41
N THR A 191 -15.61 -6.85 17.30
CA THR A 191 -14.17 -7.13 17.39
C THR A 191 -13.62 -7.68 16.08
N ASN A 192 -12.28 -7.75 15.97
CA ASN A 192 -11.57 -8.29 14.81
C ASN A 192 -11.92 -7.57 13.50
N LEU A 193 -12.17 -6.26 13.58
CA LEU A 193 -12.50 -5.44 12.43
C LEU A 193 -11.21 -5.03 11.71
N PRO A 194 -11.09 -5.20 10.38
CA PRO A 194 -9.94 -4.68 9.64
C PRO A 194 -9.73 -3.19 9.90
N LYS A 195 -8.51 -2.76 10.21
CA LYS A 195 -8.24 -1.32 10.39
C LYS A 195 -8.12 -0.61 9.04
N TYR A 196 -7.56 -1.28 8.04
CA TYR A 196 -7.33 -0.75 6.71
C TYR A 196 -8.03 -1.57 5.63
N ASN A 197 -8.32 -0.92 4.52
CA ASN A 197 -8.76 -1.53 3.26
C ASN A 197 -7.92 -0.95 2.12
N GLN A 198 -7.10 -1.78 1.49
CA GLN A 198 -6.15 -1.36 0.45
C GLN A 198 -5.21 -0.23 0.94
N GLY A 199 -4.73 -0.33 2.18
CA GLY A 199 -3.87 0.67 2.83
C GLY A 199 -4.56 1.96 3.28
N LYS A 200 -5.88 2.11 3.06
CA LYS A 200 -6.65 3.27 3.54
C LYS A 200 -7.41 2.92 4.81
N LEU A 201 -7.42 3.83 5.78
CA LEU A 201 -8.13 3.65 7.04
C LEU A 201 -9.63 3.50 6.79
N ILE A 202 -10.25 2.45 7.34
CA ILE A 202 -11.68 2.23 7.22
C ILE A 202 -12.43 3.16 8.17
N ARG A 203 -13.47 3.83 7.68
CA ARG A 203 -14.34 4.65 8.52
C ARG A 203 -15.47 3.81 9.10
N TYR A 204 -15.36 3.51 10.40
CA TYR A 204 -16.43 2.86 11.15
C TYR A 204 -17.40 3.87 11.78
N THR A 205 -18.69 3.58 11.63
CA THR A 205 -19.82 4.31 12.23
C THR A 205 -20.91 3.34 12.65
N VAL A 206 -21.83 3.77 13.50
CA VAL A 206 -22.98 2.98 13.94
C VAL A 206 -24.28 3.70 13.60
N THR A 207 -25.35 2.93 13.39
CA THR A 207 -26.72 3.44 13.36
C THR A 207 -27.63 2.51 14.17
N GLU A 208 -28.82 2.99 14.51
CA GLU A 208 -29.86 2.21 15.19
C GLU A 208 -31.10 2.17 14.29
N ASN A 209 -31.71 1.00 14.14
CA ASN A 209 -33.03 0.93 13.52
C ASN A 209 -34.04 1.74 14.31
N ALA A 210 -34.98 2.39 13.63
CA ALA A 210 -35.87 3.34 14.27
C ALA A 210 -36.69 2.70 15.41
N VAL A 211 -36.68 3.35 16.57
CA VAL A 211 -37.49 2.96 17.73
C VAL A 211 -38.72 3.87 17.82
N GLU A 212 -39.91 3.27 17.88
CA GLU A 212 -41.20 3.98 17.98
C GLU A 212 -41.25 4.88 19.23
N ASP A 213 -41.75 6.11 19.10
CA ASP A 213 -41.83 7.13 20.17
C ASP A 213 -40.46 7.60 20.74
N TYR A 214 -39.34 7.27 20.10
CA TYR A 214 -38.00 7.72 20.51
C TYR A 214 -37.28 8.49 19.41
N SER A 215 -36.51 9.49 19.83
CA SER A 215 -35.54 10.20 19.00
C SER A 215 -34.13 9.78 19.38
N THR A 216 -33.32 9.38 18.40
CA THR A 216 -31.95 8.87 18.64
C THR A 216 -30.92 9.97 18.41
N THR A 217 -29.91 10.03 19.28
CA THR A 217 -28.66 10.76 19.09
C THR A 217 -27.50 9.78 19.02
N VAL A 218 -26.52 10.06 18.16
CA VAL A 218 -25.31 9.25 17.99
C VAL A 218 -24.10 10.11 18.36
N SER A 219 -23.30 9.64 19.32
CA SER A 219 -22.07 10.31 19.75
C SER A 219 -20.91 9.33 19.72
N GLY A 220 -20.12 9.36 18.64
CA GLY A 220 -19.08 8.37 18.42
C GLY A 220 -19.71 6.99 18.15
N ALA A 221 -19.60 6.08 19.11
CA ALA A 221 -20.28 4.79 19.09
C ALA A 221 -21.42 4.71 20.12
N ASP A 222 -21.61 5.72 20.97
CA ASP A 222 -22.70 5.68 21.95
C ASP A 222 -24.00 6.15 21.30
N LEU A 223 -25.09 5.48 21.69
CA LEU A 223 -26.45 5.75 21.23
C LEU A 223 -27.26 6.25 22.43
N THR A 224 -27.99 7.35 22.27
CA THR A 224 -28.96 7.77 23.28
C THR A 224 -30.33 7.90 22.65
N ASN A 225 -31.31 7.20 23.20
CA ASN A 225 -32.70 7.39 22.81
C ASN A 225 -33.42 8.27 23.84
N HIS A 226 -33.98 9.36 23.36
CA HIS A 226 -34.81 10.28 24.11
C HIS A 226 -36.28 9.90 23.91
N TYR A 227 -37.01 9.64 24.99
CA TYR A 227 -38.43 9.33 24.90
C TYR A 227 -39.18 10.61 24.51
N THR A 228 -39.70 10.62 23.29
CA THR A 228 -40.34 11.78 22.67
C THR A 228 -41.66 11.32 22.04
N PRO A 229 -42.73 11.18 22.83
CA PRO A 229 -44.00 10.63 22.33
C PRO A 229 -44.51 11.33 21.07
N GLY A 230 -44.81 10.56 20.03
CA GLY A 230 -45.26 11.08 18.73
C GLY A 230 -44.19 11.80 17.91
N LYS A 231 -42.92 11.74 18.34
CA LYS A 231 -41.75 12.23 17.61
C LYS A 231 -40.77 11.10 17.33
N THR A 232 -39.95 11.28 16.31
CA THR A 232 -38.94 10.31 15.88
C THR A 232 -37.70 11.00 15.32
N SER A 233 -36.74 10.21 14.86
CA SER A 233 -35.54 10.68 14.18
C SER A 233 -35.34 9.97 12.85
N VAL A 234 -34.59 10.61 11.96
CA VAL A 234 -34.16 10.04 10.68
C VAL A 234 -32.65 10.16 10.60
N THR A 235 -31.95 9.07 10.35
CA THR A 235 -30.49 9.06 10.18
C THR A 235 -30.14 8.71 8.76
N VAL A 236 -29.27 9.50 8.14
CA VAL A 236 -28.72 9.25 6.82
C VAL A 236 -27.22 9.04 6.91
N THR A 237 -26.72 8.06 6.16
CA THR A 237 -25.30 7.83 5.91
C THR A 237 -25.02 7.89 4.42
N LYS A 238 -23.97 8.59 4.02
CA LYS A 238 -23.48 8.60 2.64
C LYS A 238 -22.37 7.56 2.46
N ARG A 239 -22.57 6.68 1.48
CA ARG A 239 -21.63 5.67 1.01
C ARG A 239 -21.07 6.06 -0.35
N TRP A 240 -19.76 5.88 -0.50
CA TRP A 240 -19.03 6.04 -1.75
C TRP A 240 -18.51 4.67 -2.21
N ASP A 241 -18.92 4.24 -3.39
CA ASP A 241 -18.51 2.98 -4.02
C ASP A 241 -17.70 3.28 -5.28
N ASP A 242 -16.44 3.67 -5.07
CA ASP A 242 -15.56 4.32 -6.07
C ASP A 242 -14.10 3.84 -5.99
N ASN A 243 -13.91 2.60 -5.53
CA ASN A 243 -12.61 1.99 -5.27
C ASN A 243 -11.66 2.89 -4.47
N GLN A 244 -12.12 3.35 -3.30
CA GLN A 244 -11.35 4.21 -2.41
C GLN A 244 -10.95 5.55 -3.07
N ASN A 245 -11.84 6.13 -3.88
CA ASN A 245 -11.58 7.36 -4.64
C ASN A 245 -10.32 7.25 -5.53
N GLN A 246 -10.14 6.13 -6.23
CA GLN A 246 -8.96 5.87 -7.08
C GLN A 246 -8.72 7.01 -8.07
N ASP A 247 -9.80 7.48 -8.70
CA ASP A 247 -9.76 8.48 -9.77
C ASP A 247 -9.83 9.92 -9.24
N GLY A 248 -9.93 10.11 -7.92
CA GLY A 248 -9.92 11.44 -7.30
C GLY A 248 -11.16 12.30 -7.60
N LEU A 249 -12.23 11.71 -8.13
CA LEU A 249 -13.44 12.43 -8.55
C LEU A 249 -14.43 12.68 -7.42
N ARG A 250 -14.25 12.06 -6.25
CA ARG A 250 -15.15 12.25 -5.11
C ARG A 250 -15.12 13.72 -4.65
N PRO A 251 -16.28 14.40 -4.53
CA PRO A 251 -16.33 15.75 -3.99
C PRO A 251 -16.01 15.77 -2.48
N GLU A 252 -15.57 16.91 -1.98
CA GLU A 252 -15.29 17.10 -0.55
C GLU A 252 -16.56 17.06 0.33
N SER A 253 -17.70 17.46 -0.24
CA SER A 253 -18.99 17.43 0.41
C SER A 253 -20.15 17.24 -0.58
N ILE A 254 -21.32 16.89 -0.05
CA ILE A 254 -22.61 16.90 -0.76
C ILE A 254 -23.68 17.53 0.13
N GLN A 255 -24.80 17.92 -0.46
CA GLN A 255 -26.00 18.29 0.27
C GLN A 255 -27.12 17.25 0.13
N VAL A 256 -27.81 16.99 1.24
CA VAL A 256 -28.98 16.10 1.28
C VAL A 256 -30.17 16.81 1.94
N GLN A 257 -31.37 16.52 1.45
CA GLN A 257 -32.63 17.11 1.90
C GLN A 257 -33.56 16.02 2.43
N LEU A 258 -34.14 16.25 3.60
CA LEU A 258 -35.20 15.43 4.17
C LEU A 258 -36.55 15.80 3.54
N TYR A 259 -37.39 14.80 3.26
CA TYR A 259 -38.75 14.97 2.77
C TYR A 259 -39.74 14.27 3.70
N ALA A 260 -40.86 14.94 4.00
CA ALA A 260 -42.01 14.42 4.74
C ALA A 260 -43.20 14.30 3.78
N ASP A 261 -43.69 13.08 3.54
CA ASP A 261 -44.75 12.79 2.57
C ASP A 261 -44.51 13.42 1.18
N GLY A 262 -43.25 13.42 0.76
CA GLY A 262 -42.80 13.98 -0.52
C GLY A 262 -42.57 15.50 -0.55
N ASN A 263 -42.81 16.22 0.55
CA ASN A 263 -42.55 17.66 0.67
C ASN A 263 -41.24 17.91 1.42
N GLU A 264 -40.49 18.96 1.05
CA GLU A 264 -39.25 19.34 1.74
C GLU A 264 -39.51 19.63 3.23
N SER A 265 -38.69 19.06 4.09
CA SER A 265 -38.76 19.20 5.55
C SER A 265 -37.45 19.76 6.08
N GLY A 266 -37.45 21.03 6.51
CA GLY A 266 -36.26 21.72 6.98
C GLY A 266 -35.30 22.14 5.85
N LYS A 267 -34.11 22.62 6.24
CA LYS A 267 -33.05 23.01 5.29
C LYS A 267 -32.20 21.80 4.88
N PRO A 268 -31.55 21.83 3.70
CA PRO A 268 -30.55 20.84 3.34
C PRO A 268 -29.41 20.79 4.36
N VAL A 269 -28.84 19.61 4.54
CA VAL A 269 -27.68 19.37 5.42
C VAL A 269 -26.50 18.91 4.58
N GLU A 270 -25.30 19.33 4.98
CA GLU A 270 -24.06 18.96 4.31
C GLU A 270 -23.49 17.68 4.93
N LEU A 271 -23.08 16.74 4.08
CA LEU A 271 -22.33 15.54 4.47
C LEU A 271 -20.91 15.65 3.91
N ASN A 272 -19.90 15.39 4.76
CA ASN A 272 -18.48 15.49 4.43
C ASN A 272 -17.63 14.62 5.38
N ASP A 273 -16.30 14.62 5.24
CA ASP A 273 -15.45 13.80 6.11
C ASP A 273 -15.49 14.21 7.60
N SER A 274 -15.72 15.48 7.92
CA SER A 274 -15.73 15.97 9.32
C SER A 274 -16.89 15.40 10.14
N ASN A 275 -18.05 15.17 9.51
CA ASN A 275 -19.20 14.51 10.13
C ASN A 275 -19.30 13.03 9.78
N LYS A 276 -18.20 12.43 9.29
CA LYS A 276 -18.13 11.03 8.87
C LYS A 276 -19.19 10.65 7.83
N TRP A 277 -19.65 11.64 7.04
CA TRP A 277 -20.69 11.50 6.04
C TRP A 277 -22.03 10.99 6.61
N GLN A 278 -22.33 11.35 7.86
CA GLN A 278 -23.53 10.92 8.58
C GLN A 278 -24.23 12.11 9.22
N TYR A 279 -25.56 12.06 9.25
CA TYR A 279 -26.38 13.07 9.93
C TYR A 279 -27.69 12.46 10.45
N THR A 280 -28.19 12.99 11.57
CA THR A 280 -29.49 12.60 12.16
C THR A 280 -30.37 13.83 12.37
N TRP A 281 -31.53 13.85 11.71
CA TRP A 281 -32.61 14.78 12.02
C TRP A 281 -33.41 14.26 13.22
N GLN A 282 -33.73 15.14 14.16
CA GLN A 282 -34.37 14.79 15.44
C GLN A 282 -35.74 15.48 15.58
N GLU A 283 -36.53 15.03 16.55
CA GLU A 283 -37.82 15.62 16.94
C GLU A 283 -38.84 15.76 15.80
N LEU A 284 -38.76 14.85 14.82
CA LEU A 284 -39.63 14.81 13.66
C LEU A 284 -41.00 14.25 14.04
N ASP A 285 -42.10 14.88 13.59
CA ASP A 285 -43.44 14.36 13.87
C ASP A 285 -43.60 12.95 13.29
N GLU A 286 -44.12 12.00 14.06
CA GLU A 286 -44.44 10.67 13.54
C GLU A 286 -45.74 10.67 12.73
N LYS A 287 -46.68 11.56 13.09
CA LYS A 287 -48.02 11.61 12.51
C LYS A 287 -48.43 13.03 12.16
N ALA A 288 -49.00 13.20 10.97
CA ALA A 288 -49.71 14.40 10.56
C ALA A 288 -51.20 14.04 10.33
N ASN A 289 -52.12 14.76 10.98
CA ASN A 289 -53.57 14.52 10.88
C ASN A 289 -53.98 13.06 11.16
N GLY A 290 -53.30 12.41 12.11
CA GLY A 290 -53.58 11.02 12.51
C GLY A 290 -53.02 9.94 11.57
N LYS A 291 -52.31 10.31 10.48
CA LYS A 291 -51.62 9.38 9.59
C LYS A 291 -50.12 9.43 9.81
N THR A 292 -49.44 8.29 9.72
CA THR A 292 -47.98 8.20 9.82
C THR A 292 -47.33 8.96 8.66
N ILE A 293 -46.33 9.79 8.97
CA ILE A 293 -45.54 10.54 8.00
C ILE A 293 -44.48 9.61 7.40
N HIS A 294 -44.39 9.57 6.07
CA HIS A 294 -43.34 8.85 5.37
C HIS A 294 -42.14 9.76 5.10
N TYR A 295 -41.05 9.52 5.81
CA TYR A 295 -39.79 10.24 5.64
C TYR A 295 -38.90 9.59 4.58
N THR A 296 -38.33 10.40 3.70
CA THR A 296 -37.32 9.98 2.71
C THR A 296 -36.22 11.04 2.64
N VAL A 297 -35.04 10.66 2.14
CA VAL A 297 -33.90 11.58 1.99
C VAL A 297 -33.42 11.55 0.55
N LYS A 298 -33.10 12.72 -0.01
CA LYS A 298 -32.51 12.82 -1.36
C LYS A 298 -31.22 13.62 -1.33
N GLU A 299 -30.24 13.17 -2.11
CA GLU A 299 -29.11 14.00 -2.54
C GLU A 299 -29.63 15.02 -3.58
N ILE A 300 -29.45 16.30 -3.30
CA ILE A 300 -30.07 17.38 -4.11
C ILE A 300 -29.17 17.89 -5.25
N GLU A 301 -27.87 17.58 -5.19
CA GLU A 301 -26.90 17.93 -6.22
C GLU A 301 -26.45 16.68 -6.96
N LYS A 302 -26.48 16.72 -8.29
CA LYS A 302 -25.92 15.64 -9.09
C LYS A 302 -24.40 15.65 -8.96
N VAL A 303 -23.84 14.56 -8.47
CA VAL A 303 -22.39 14.35 -8.48
C VAL A 303 -21.95 13.90 -9.89
N PRO A 304 -21.06 14.64 -10.58
CA PRO A 304 -20.58 14.27 -11.91
C PRO A 304 -19.92 12.89 -11.92
N ASP A 305 -20.16 12.08 -12.95
CA ASP A 305 -19.55 10.75 -13.15
C ASP A 305 -19.90 9.66 -12.11
N TYR A 306 -20.92 9.92 -11.28
CA TYR A 306 -21.50 8.94 -10.37
C TYR A 306 -22.94 8.58 -10.74
N SER A 307 -23.29 7.33 -10.46
CA SER A 307 -24.69 6.87 -10.35
C SER A 307 -25.11 6.84 -8.88
N MET A 308 -26.39 7.08 -8.60
CA MET A 308 -26.90 7.19 -7.23
C MET A 308 -28.01 6.16 -6.96
N SER A 309 -28.01 5.60 -5.76
CA SER A 309 -29.09 4.76 -5.23
C SER A 309 -29.34 5.07 -3.75
N VAL A 310 -30.56 4.81 -3.28
CA VAL A 310 -30.95 5.00 -1.88
C VAL A 310 -31.50 3.70 -1.32
N SER A 311 -31.08 3.34 -0.11
CA SER A 311 -31.68 2.30 0.71
C SER A 311 -32.36 2.97 1.90
N ASP A 312 -33.68 2.88 1.96
CA ASP A 312 -34.55 3.59 2.92
C ASP A 312 -35.53 2.65 3.63
N ASN A 313 -35.15 1.38 3.79
CA ASN A 313 -35.97 0.36 4.45
C ASN A 313 -36.28 0.70 5.91
N ASP A 314 -35.35 1.41 6.57
CA ASP A 314 -35.50 1.88 7.95
C ASP A 314 -35.04 3.34 8.04
N LYS A 315 -35.89 4.20 8.61
CA LYS A 315 -35.62 5.63 8.75
C LYS A 315 -34.46 5.95 9.71
N GLY A 316 -34.14 5.05 10.63
CA GLY A 316 -32.97 5.11 11.50
C GLY A 316 -31.66 4.72 10.80
N ASN A 317 -31.73 4.25 9.55
CA ASN A 317 -30.56 3.82 8.79
C ASN A 317 -30.74 3.99 7.26
N ILE A 318 -31.01 5.21 6.82
CA ILE A 318 -31.07 5.52 5.38
C ILE A 318 -29.65 5.60 4.83
N ILE A 319 -29.36 4.90 3.73
CA ILE A 319 -28.04 4.91 3.07
C ILE A 319 -28.18 5.42 1.65
N ILE A 320 -27.51 6.54 1.34
CA ILE A 320 -27.36 7.01 -0.04
C ILE A 320 -26.02 6.48 -0.54
N THR A 321 -26.02 5.74 -1.65
CA THR A 321 -24.79 5.23 -2.28
C THR A 321 -24.56 5.95 -3.60
N ASN A 322 -23.39 6.58 -3.75
CA ASN A 322 -22.88 6.97 -5.07
C ASN A 322 -21.83 5.97 -5.54
N THR A 323 -22.01 5.47 -6.76
CA THR A 323 -21.15 4.47 -7.39
C THR A 323 -20.47 5.05 -8.62
N HIS A 324 -19.15 4.89 -8.67
CA HIS A 324 -18.30 5.23 -9.80
C HIS A 324 -17.43 4.02 -10.14
N THR A 325 -17.39 3.65 -11.43
CA THR A 325 -16.50 2.61 -11.93
C THR A 325 -15.22 3.27 -12.41
N PRO A 326 -14.06 2.98 -11.80
CA PRO A 326 -12.80 3.63 -12.16
C PRO A 326 -12.44 3.48 -13.64
N GLU A 327 -11.79 4.49 -14.19
CA GLU A 327 -11.28 4.50 -15.55
C GLU A 327 -10.11 3.50 -15.69
N MET A 328 -10.17 2.74 -16.80
CA MET A 328 -9.14 1.77 -17.17
C MET A 328 -8.54 2.17 -18.53
N THR A 329 -7.27 1.86 -18.72
CA THR A 329 -6.50 2.09 -19.94
C THR A 329 -5.81 0.80 -20.40
N GLN A 330 -5.10 0.89 -21.52
CA GLN A 330 -4.28 -0.17 -22.08
C GLN A 330 -3.01 0.42 -22.69
N VAL A 331 -1.93 -0.34 -22.68
CA VAL A 331 -0.65 0.01 -23.30
C VAL A 331 -0.36 -1.00 -24.40
N LYS A 332 -0.02 -0.53 -25.60
CA LYS A 332 0.34 -1.37 -26.75
C LYS A 332 1.63 -0.89 -27.36
N GLY A 333 2.41 -1.81 -27.89
CA GLY A 333 3.64 -1.49 -28.59
C GLY A 333 4.02 -2.57 -29.59
N GLU A 334 4.91 -2.20 -30.49
CA GLU A 334 5.53 -3.09 -31.46
C GLU A 334 7.04 -3.17 -31.23
N LYS A 335 7.59 -4.34 -31.51
CA LYS A 335 9.02 -4.60 -31.52
C LYS A 335 9.53 -4.63 -32.96
N HIS A 336 10.46 -3.74 -33.26
CA HIS A 336 11.18 -3.68 -34.53
C HIS A 336 12.61 -4.19 -34.41
N TRP A 337 13.09 -4.77 -35.50
CA TRP A 337 14.44 -5.30 -35.64
C TRP A 337 15.15 -4.61 -36.81
N ASP A 338 16.21 -3.87 -36.52
CA ASP A 338 17.13 -3.30 -37.50
C ASP A 338 18.40 -4.15 -37.56
N ASP A 339 18.30 -5.28 -38.26
CA ASP A 339 19.30 -6.36 -38.30
C ASP A 339 19.45 -6.99 -39.70
N ALA A 340 19.10 -6.24 -40.74
CA ALA A 340 19.10 -6.68 -42.14
C ALA A 340 18.33 -8.00 -42.36
N ASN A 341 17.13 -8.11 -41.77
CA ASN A 341 16.30 -9.33 -41.78
C ASN A 341 17.02 -10.54 -41.17
N ASN A 342 17.69 -10.33 -40.03
CA ASN A 342 18.43 -11.34 -39.30
C ASN A 342 19.51 -12.04 -40.16
N GLN A 343 20.23 -11.28 -41.00
CA GLN A 343 21.26 -11.81 -41.91
C GLN A 343 22.30 -12.69 -41.19
N ASP A 344 22.66 -12.30 -39.96
CA ASP A 344 23.69 -12.97 -39.16
C ASP A 344 23.14 -14.08 -38.24
N GLY A 345 21.82 -14.32 -38.25
CA GLY A 345 21.17 -15.32 -37.41
C GLY A 345 21.33 -15.07 -35.90
N LYS A 346 21.43 -13.80 -35.48
CA LYS A 346 21.64 -13.38 -34.08
C LYS A 346 20.40 -12.90 -33.36
N ARG A 347 19.29 -12.68 -34.08
CA ARG A 347 18.02 -12.30 -33.45
C ARG A 347 17.60 -13.40 -32.45
N PRO A 348 17.28 -13.04 -31.19
CA PRO A 348 16.75 -14.01 -30.24
C PRO A 348 15.35 -14.45 -30.65
N THR A 349 14.91 -15.59 -30.13
CA THR A 349 13.56 -16.13 -30.36
C THR A 349 12.48 -15.42 -29.55
N SER A 350 12.88 -14.73 -28.47
CA SER A 350 12.01 -13.96 -27.58
C SER A 350 12.77 -12.79 -26.96
N ILE A 351 12.02 -11.77 -26.54
CA ILE A 351 12.49 -10.68 -25.67
C ILE A 351 11.56 -10.58 -24.47
N GLU A 352 11.99 -9.88 -23.42
CA GLU A 352 11.15 -9.57 -22.26
C GLU A 352 10.92 -8.05 -22.21
N VAL A 353 9.66 -7.66 -22.33
CA VAL A 353 9.22 -6.27 -22.24
C VAL A 353 8.60 -6.02 -20.88
N ASN A 354 9.08 -5.02 -20.16
CA ASN A 354 8.57 -4.62 -18.86
C ASN A 354 7.61 -3.44 -19.04
N LEU A 355 6.44 -3.50 -18.41
CA LEU A 355 5.54 -2.37 -18.22
C LEU A 355 5.80 -1.73 -16.86
N LEU A 356 6.03 -0.41 -16.87
CA LEU A 356 6.23 0.38 -15.66
C LEU A 356 5.07 1.34 -15.44
N ALA A 357 4.56 1.40 -14.21
CA ALA A 357 3.60 2.39 -13.72
C ALA A 357 4.31 3.33 -12.75
N ASN A 358 4.44 4.62 -13.08
CA ASN A 358 5.19 5.60 -12.28
C ASN A 358 6.60 5.10 -11.92
N GLY A 359 7.27 4.43 -12.87
CA GLY A 359 8.60 3.83 -12.70
C GLY A 359 8.64 2.51 -11.92
N LYS A 360 7.51 1.98 -11.44
CA LYS A 360 7.40 0.64 -10.83
C LYS A 360 7.10 -0.40 -11.92
N VAL A 361 7.89 -1.47 -12.02
CA VAL A 361 7.52 -2.61 -12.87
C VAL A 361 6.26 -3.28 -12.32
N ILE A 362 5.20 -3.38 -13.12
CA ILE A 362 3.92 -4.00 -12.73
C ILE A 362 3.61 -5.29 -13.49
N GLU A 363 4.22 -5.49 -14.66
CA GLU A 363 4.06 -6.67 -15.50
C GLU A 363 5.27 -6.80 -16.43
N THR A 364 5.73 -8.04 -16.69
CA THR A 364 6.74 -8.36 -17.71
C THR A 364 6.15 -9.39 -18.67
N LYS A 365 6.29 -9.16 -19.98
CA LYS A 365 5.73 -10.01 -21.03
C LYS A 365 6.84 -10.52 -21.94
N ALA A 366 6.88 -11.83 -22.15
CA ALA A 366 7.70 -12.44 -23.19
C ALA A 366 7.05 -12.18 -24.56
N VAL A 367 7.80 -11.58 -25.49
CA VAL A 367 7.34 -11.24 -26.84
C VAL A 367 8.14 -12.03 -27.86
N THR A 368 7.45 -12.69 -28.79
CA THR A 368 8.06 -13.58 -29.76
C THR A 368 7.63 -13.27 -31.19
N GLU A 369 8.23 -13.96 -32.17
CA GLU A 369 7.80 -13.90 -33.56
C GLU A 369 6.35 -14.42 -33.76
N LYS A 370 5.88 -15.36 -32.91
CA LYS A 370 4.49 -15.86 -32.98
C LYS A 370 3.47 -14.76 -32.70
N ASP A 371 3.84 -13.79 -31.88
CA ASP A 371 3.04 -12.60 -31.54
C ASP A 371 3.14 -11.51 -32.61
N ASN A 372 3.80 -11.81 -33.74
CA ASN A 372 4.25 -10.84 -34.74
C ASN A 372 5.04 -9.68 -34.12
N TRP A 373 5.79 -9.95 -33.05
CA TRP A 373 6.55 -8.95 -32.31
C TRP A 373 5.69 -7.81 -31.78
N LYS A 374 4.40 -8.07 -31.48
CA LYS A 374 3.49 -7.09 -30.87
C LYS A 374 3.15 -7.49 -29.45
N TYR A 375 2.84 -6.49 -28.63
CA TYR A 375 2.42 -6.73 -27.26
C TYR A 375 1.39 -5.71 -26.79
N ASP A 376 0.63 -6.12 -25.79
CA ASP A 376 -0.47 -5.39 -25.19
C ASP A 376 -0.59 -5.73 -23.71
N PHE A 377 -0.90 -4.70 -22.92
CA PHE A 377 -1.22 -4.75 -21.51
C PHE A 377 -2.60 -4.10 -21.34
N THR A 378 -3.56 -4.82 -20.77
CA THR A 378 -4.97 -4.40 -20.73
C THR A 378 -5.49 -4.35 -19.29
N ASN A 379 -6.61 -3.65 -19.09
CA ASN A 379 -7.21 -3.46 -17.76
C ASN A 379 -6.23 -2.83 -16.76
N LEU A 380 -5.51 -1.80 -17.21
CA LEU A 380 -4.62 -1.01 -16.37
C LEU A 380 -5.41 0.15 -15.74
N PRO A 381 -5.30 0.43 -14.43
CA PRO A 381 -5.93 1.63 -13.86
C PRO A 381 -5.38 2.88 -14.56
N LYS A 382 -6.23 3.85 -14.90
CA LYS A 382 -5.73 5.10 -15.51
C LYS A 382 -5.18 6.06 -14.46
N TYR A 383 -5.78 6.08 -13.27
CA TYR A 383 -5.40 6.96 -12.18
C TYR A 383 -5.00 6.17 -10.93
N GLU A 384 -4.12 6.76 -10.13
CA GLU A 384 -3.80 6.33 -8.78
C GLU A 384 -3.91 7.53 -7.84
N SER A 385 -4.84 7.45 -6.88
CA SER A 385 -5.12 8.55 -5.94
C SER A 385 -5.40 9.89 -6.62
N GLY A 386 -6.14 9.87 -7.73
CA GLY A 386 -6.55 11.05 -8.49
C GLY A 386 -5.50 11.62 -9.44
N LYS A 387 -4.32 10.99 -9.55
CA LYS A 387 -3.29 11.39 -10.52
C LYS A 387 -3.16 10.35 -11.62
N GLU A 388 -3.01 10.80 -12.86
CA GLU A 388 -2.82 9.89 -14.01
C GLU A 388 -1.52 9.12 -13.83
N ILE A 389 -1.57 7.81 -14.09
CA ILE A 389 -0.41 6.95 -13.98
C ILE A 389 0.44 7.11 -15.23
N ASN A 390 1.71 7.46 -15.06
CA ASN A 390 2.66 7.48 -16.16
C ASN A 390 3.10 6.05 -16.50
N TYR A 391 2.61 5.53 -17.62
CA TYR A 391 2.96 4.22 -18.14
C TYR A 391 4.10 4.30 -19.16
N THR A 392 5.18 3.57 -18.91
CA THR A 392 6.33 3.42 -19.82
C THR A 392 6.72 1.96 -20.01
N VAL A 393 7.54 1.68 -21.02
CA VAL A 393 8.06 0.34 -21.28
C VAL A 393 9.58 0.33 -21.27
N THR A 394 10.17 -0.79 -20.85
CA THR A 394 11.59 -1.08 -21.03
C THR A 394 11.78 -2.49 -21.58
N GLU A 395 12.98 -2.77 -22.10
CA GLU A 395 13.35 -4.10 -22.58
C GLU A 395 14.50 -4.63 -21.75
N ASN A 396 14.42 -5.88 -21.33
CA ASN A 396 15.58 -6.57 -20.76
C ASN A 396 16.70 -6.65 -21.80
N ILE A 397 17.96 -6.52 -21.35
CA ILE A 397 19.09 -6.46 -22.26
C ILE A 397 19.13 -7.61 -23.28
N VAL A 398 19.31 -7.26 -24.56
CA VAL A 398 19.50 -8.20 -25.66
C VAL A 398 20.97 -8.16 -26.13
N SER A 399 21.67 -9.28 -25.98
CA SER A 399 23.10 -9.41 -26.32
C SER A 399 23.39 -9.07 -27.78
N GLY A 400 24.37 -8.19 -28.02
CA GLY A 400 24.77 -7.76 -29.37
C GLY A 400 23.84 -6.74 -30.04
N TYR A 401 22.82 -6.25 -29.33
CA TYR A 401 21.88 -5.23 -29.81
C TYR A 401 21.92 -3.98 -28.95
N SER A 402 21.72 -2.83 -29.59
CA SER A 402 21.41 -1.57 -28.91
C SER A 402 19.92 -1.26 -29.05
N THR A 403 19.25 -0.99 -27.93
CA THR A 403 17.82 -0.69 -27.88
C THR A 403 17.57 0.81 -27.99
N SER A 404 16.51 1.20 -28.71
CA SER A 404 15.89 2.52 -28.65
C SER A 404 14.39 2.38 -28.41
N ILE A 405 13.81 3.28 -27.62
CA ILE A 405 12.39 3.25 -27.25
C ILE A 405 11.78 4.59 -27.67
N ASP A 406 10.70 4.54 -28.47
CA ASP A 406 9.92 5.70 -28.89
C ASP A 406 8.47 5.51 -28.46
N GLY A 407 8.05 6.24 -27.42
CA GLY A 407 6.81 5.97 -26.71
C GLY A 407 6.79 4.54 -26.16
N THR A 408 6.03 3.67 -26.82
CA THR A 408 5.90 2.25 -26.48
C THR A 408 6.46 1.33 -27.55
N ASP A 409 6.98 1.85 -28.66
CA ASP A 409 7.62 1.03 -29.69
C ASP A 409 9.09 0.85 -29.36
N ILE A 410 9.57 -0.39 -29.48
CA ILE A 410 10.93 -0.76 -29.14
C ILE A 410 11.64 -1.14 -30.43
N THR A 411 12.81 -0.57 -30.71
CA THR A 411 13.64 -0.97 -31.84
C THR A 411 14.98 -1.49 -31.35
N ASN A 412 15.37 -2.69 -31.79
CA ASN A 412 16.71 -3.22 -31.57
C ASN A 412 17.55 -3.10 -32.84
N HIS A 413 18.66 -2.39 -32.72
CA HIS A 413 19.68 -2.27 -33.76
C HIS A 413 20.76 -3.30 -33.52
N TYR A 414 21.00 -4.17 -34.51
CA TYR A 414 22.09 -5.13 -34.40
C TYR A 414 23.43 -4.40 -34.50
N THR A 415 24.14 -4.35 -33.38
CA THR A 415 25.39 -3.60 -33.23
C THR A 415 26.40 -4.50 -32.54
N PRO A 416 27.12 -5.37 -33.28
CA PRO A 416 28.04 -6.32 -32.69
C PRO A 416 29.02 -5.68 -31.71
N GLY A 417 29.07 -6.20 -30.48
CA GLY A 417 29.94 -5.71 -29.41
C GLY A 417 29.49 -4.40 -28.77
N LYS A 418 28.26 -3.95 -29.04
CA LYS A 418 27.64 -2.79 -28.40
C LYS A 418 26.29 -3.13 -27.79
N THR A 419 25.91 -2.36 -26.79
CA THR A 419 24.67 -2.49 -26.02
C THR A 419 24.08 -1.13 -25.67
N SER A 420 22.98 -1.12 -24.91
CA SER A 420 22.34 0.06 -24.36
C SER A 420 22.13 -0.07 -22.85
N VAL A 421 22.04 1.06 -22.17
CA VAL A 421 21.66 1.14 -20.75
C VAL A 421 20.44 2.03 -20.65
N THR A 422 19.36 1.53 -20.05
CA THR A 422 18.14 2.32 -19.81
C THR A 422 17.97 2.52 -18.31
N VAL A 423 17.67 3.75 -17.92
CA VAL A 423 17.37 4.11 -16.54
C VAL A 423 15.99 4.74 -16.44
N THR A 424 15.24 4.38 -15.40
CA THR A 424 13.96 4.99 -15.05
C THR A 424 14.01 5.46 -13.60
N LYS A 425 13.56 6.68 -13.34
CA LYS A 425 13.42 7.21 -11.99
C LYS A 425 12.03 6.93 -11.45
N ARG A 426 11.99 6.45 -10.21
CA ARG A 426 10.79 6.11 -9.46
C ARG A 426 10.73 6.92 -8.17
N TRP A 427 9.53 7.33 -7.80
CA TRP A 427 9.27 8.11 -6.58
C TRP A 427 8.29 7.36 -5.67
N GLU A 428 8.72 7.04 -4.46
CA GLU A 428 7.89 6.45 -3.39
C GLU A 428 7.58 7.53 -2.34
N ASP A 429 6.68 8.44 -2.68
CA ASP A 429 6.33 9.62 -1.88
C ASP A 429 4.83 9.92 -1.86
N ASN A 430 4.01 8.86 -1.94
CA ASN A 430 2.56 8.93 -1.96
C ASN A 430 2.05 9.92 -3.02
N GLN A 431 2.49 9.74 -4.26
CA GLN A 431 2.10 10.61 -5.37
C GLN A 431 2.44 12.09 -5.11
N ASN A 432 3.61 12.37 -4.52
CA ASN A 432 4.05 13.71 -4.14
C ASN A 432 3.02 14.46 -3.27
N LYS A 433 2.35 13.77 -2.33
CA LYS A 433 1.32 14.36 -1.47
C LYS A 433 1.81 15.58 -0.69
N ASN A 434 3.08 15.58 -0.29
CA ASN A 434 3.70 16.65 0.50
C ASN A 434 4.33 17.76 -0.35
N ASN A 435 4.24 17.67 -1.68
CA ASN A 435 4.86 18.63 -2.62
C ASN A 435 6.37 18.83 -2.40
N THR A 436 7.08 17.77 -2.01
CA THR A 436 8.52 17.76 -1.72
C THR A 436 9.37 17.28 -2.90
N ARG A 437 8.76 16.61 -3.89
CA ARG A 437 9.48 16.06 -5.05
C ARG A 437 10.09 17.18 -5.90
N PRO A 438 11.38 17.09 -6.27
CA PRO A 438 11.99 18.04 -7.21
C PRO A 438 11.39 17.88 -8.61
N THR A 439 11.42 18.95 -9.40
CA THR A 439 10.94 18.93 -10.80
C THR A 439 11.85 18.17 -11.75
N SER A 440 13.11 17.97 -11.36
CA SER A 440 14.12 17.27 -12.15
C SER A 440 15.25 16.75 -11.26
N ILE A 441 15.94 15.72 -11.71
CA ILE A 441 17.20 15.25 -11.13
C ILE A 441 18.23 15.04 -12.24
N LYS A 442 19.48 14.82 -11.85
CA LYS A 442 20.56 14.37 -12.73
C LYS A 442 21.08 13.00 -12.35
N VAL A 443 21.31 12.18 -13.36
CA VAL A 443 21.90 10.84 -13.25
C VAL A 443 23.17 10.74 -14.09
N GLN A 444 24.12 9.93 -13.63
CA GLN A 444 25.41 9.71 -14.29
C GLN A 444 25.61 8.23 -14.56
N LEU A 445 25.92 7.89 -15.82
CA LEU A 445 26.37 6.57 -16.22
C LEU A 445 27.84 6.36 -15.81
N TYR A 446 28.17 5.18 -15.32
CA TYR A 446 29.53 4.74 -15.03
C TYR A 446 29.85 3.46 -15.80
N ALA A 447 31.08 3.37 -16.32
CA ALA A 447 31.67 2.19 -16.93
C ALA A 447 32.86 1.75 -16.08
N ASP A 448 32.80 0.56 -15.49
CA ASP A 448 33.81 0.03 -14.56
C ASP A 448 34.17 1.03 -13.43
N GLY A 449 33.14 1.67 -12.87
CA GLY A 449 33.28 2.65 -11.78
C GLY A 449 33.80 4.03 -12.22
N LYS A 450 33.99 4.28 -13.52
CA LYS A 450 34.39 5.60 -14.05
C LYS A 450 33.26 6.28 -14.79
N LYS A 451 33.10 7.59 -14.61
CA LYS A 451 32.08 8.39 -15.31
C LYS A 451 32.19 8.19 -16.82
N SER A 452 31.06 7.87 -17.45
CA SER A 452 30.92 7.68 -18.88
C SER A 452 29.94 8.71 -19.44
N GLY A 453 30.40 9.57 -20.36
CA GLY A 453 29.59 10.62 -20.94
C GLY A 453 29.21 11.76 -19.97
N LYS A 454 28.29 12.62 -20.41
CA LYS A 454 27.72 13.70 -19.58
C LYS A 454 26.57 13.16 -18.73
N ALA A 455 26.36 13.78 -17.57
CA ALA A 455 25.16 13.54 -16.78
C ALA A 455 23.90 13.91 -17.58
N VAL A 456 22.84 13.14 -17.37
CA VAL A 456 21.55 13.29 -18.03
C VAL A 456 20.53 13.79 -17.01
N GLU A 457 19.61 14.64 -17.46
CA GLU A 457 18.52 15.12 -16.63
C GLU A 457 17.26 14.26 -16.84
N LEU A 458 16.63 13.84 -15.74
CA LEU A 458 15.35 13.13 -15.74
C LEU A 458 14.29 14.05 -15.13
N ASN A 459 13.12 14.13 -15.77
CA ASN A 459 12.01 14.99 -15.39
C ASN A 459 10.69 14.46 -15.98
N GLU A 460 9.58 15.17 -15.77
CA GLU A 460 8.27 14.74 -16.27
C GLU A 460 8.20 14.68 -17.81
N ASP A 461 8.82 15.64 -18.51
CA ASP A 461 8.76 15.75 -19.98
C ASP A 461 9.37 14.52 -20.69
N ASN A 462 10.37 13.89 -20.07
CA ASN A 462 10.97 12.65 -20.55
C ASN A 462 10.46 11.41 -19.83
N HIS A 463 9.32 11.50 -19.15
CA HIS A 463 8.71 10.42 -18.38
C HIS A 463 9.68 9.78 -17.38
N TRP A 464 10.60 10.60 -16.84
CA TRP A 464 11.62 10.18 -15.89
C TRP A 464 12.51 9.03 -16.37
N THR A 465 12.67 8.86 -17.69
CA THR A 465 13.43 7.75 -18.28
C THR A 465 14.43 8.22 -19.33
N TYR A 466 15.51 7.46 -19.52
CA TYR A 466 16.52 7.71 -20.54
C TYR A 466 17.27 6.45 -20.94
N THR A 467 17.64 6.33 -22.22
CA THR A 467 18.49 5.25 -22.75
C THR A 467 19.78 5.80 -23.34
N TRP A 468 20.92 5.35 -22.82
CA TRP A 468 22.22 5.47 -23.48
C TRP A 468 22.37 4.35 -24.50
N ASP A 469 22.55 4.67 -25.77
CA ASP A 469 22.69 3.69 -26.85
C ASP A 469 24.17 3.44 -27.25
N LYS A 470 24.41 2.36 -27.99
CA LYS A 470 25.68 2.08 -28.68
C LYS A 470 26.91 2.09 -27.78
N LEU A 471 26.74 1.70 -26.53
CA LEU A 471 27.80 1.55 -25.52
C LEU A 471 28.62 0.30 -25.81
N ALA A 472 29.95 0.34 -25.62
CA ALA A 472 30.77 -0.85 -25.83
C ALA A 472 30.43 -1.94 -24.78
N GLU A 473 30.31 -3.20 -25.19
CA GLU A 473 30.12 -4.31 -24.26
C GLU A 473 31.43 -4.71 -23.58
N LYS A 474 32.56 -4.52 -24.26
CA LYS A 474 33.89 -4.95 -23.80
C LYS A 474 34.95 -3.86 -23.96
N ALA A 475 35.84 -3.77 -22.98
CA ALA A 475 37.09 -3.03 -23.04
C ALA A 475 38.25 -4.00 -22.81
N ASN A 476 39.24 -3.99 -23.71
CA ASN A 476 40.40 -4.89 -23.63
C ASN A 476 40.05 -6.38 -23.47
N GLY A 477 38.98 -6.82 -24.13
CA GLY A 477 38.49 -8.21 -24.09
C GLY A 477 37.70 -8.59 -22.83
N LYS A 478 37.58 -7.71 -21.83
CA LYS A 478 36.75 -7.90 -20.62
C LYS A 478 35.42 -7.17 -20.77
N SER A 479 34.34 -7.77 -20.25
CA SER A 479 33.03 -7.12 -20.18
C SER A 479 33.09 -5.87 -19.31
N ILE A 480 32.42 -4.81 -19.75
CA ILE A 480 32.29 -3.56 -19.00
C ILE A 480 31.09 -3.68 -18.05
N ASN A 481 31.28 -3.34 -16.78
CA ASN A 481 30.19 -3.24 -15.81
C ASN A 481 29.61 -1.82 -15.84
N TYR A 482 28.40 -1.67 -16.38
CA TYR A 482 27.68 -0.40 -16.37
C TYR A 482 26.82 -0.27 -15.11
N THR A 483 26.87 0.90 -14.49
CA THR A 483 26.00 1.29 -13.37
C THR A 483 25.53 2.73 -13.55
N VAL A 484 24.45 3.11 -12.89
CA VAL A 484 23.91 4.48 -12.94
C VAL A 484 23.75 4.99 -11.51
N GLU A 485 24.13 6.24 -11.29
CA GLU A 485 24.02 6.91 -9.99
C GLU A 485 23.19 8.18 -10.14
N GLU A 486 22.29 8.44 -9.18
CA GLU A 486 21.71 9.77 -8.99
C GLU A 486 22.74 10.68 -8.33
N ILE A 487 23.09 11.77 -8.99
CA ILE A 487 24.10 12.73 -8.50
C ILE A 487 23.46 14.01 -7.93
N THR A 488 22.13 14.06 -7.90
CA THR A 488 21.37 15.14 -7.28
C THR A 488 21.02 14.72 -5.87
N ASP A 489 21.45 15.49 -4.88
CA ASP A 489 21.01 15.30 -3.50
C ASP A 489 19.56 15.77 -3.37
N VAL A 490 18.68 14.91 -2.88
CA VAL A 490 17.24 15.19 -2.74
C VAL A 490 16.87 15.17 -1.25
N PRO A 491 16.82 16.33 -0.59
CA PRO A 491 16.56 16.40 0.85
C PRO A 491 15.26 15.72 1.25
N GLY A 492 15.31 14.93 2.32
CA GLY A 492 14.16 14.21 2.84
C GLY A 492 13.86 12.88 2.13
N TYR A 493 14.70 12.44 1.19
CA TYR A 493 14.55 11.16 0.52
C TYR A 493 15.75 10.23 0.77
N THR A 494 15.49 8.93 0.71
CA THR A 494 16.53 7.89 0.65
C THR A 494 16.53 7.25 -0.73
N THR A 495 17.70 7.18 -1.37
CA THR A 495 17.88 6.63 -2.72
C THR A 495 18.30 5.16 -2.67
N SER A 496 17.67 4.33 -3.51
CA SER A 496 18.10 2.96 -3.82
C SER A 496 18.17 2.77 -5.34
N VAL A 497 19.03 1.85 -5.78
CA VAL A 497 19.23 1.55 -7.21
C VAL A 497 19.11 0.05 -7.43
N ASN A 498 18.21 -0.34 -8.33
CA ASN A 498 18.19 -1.68 -8.91
C ASN A 498 18.91 -1.63 -10.27
N ASP A 499 20.10 -2.23 -10.33
CA ASP A 499 20.93 -2.35 -11.52
C ASP A 499 21.11 -3.81 -11.99
N THR A 500 20.19 -4.70 -11.59
CA THR A 500 20.24 -6.13 -11.93
C THR A 500 20.17 -6.39 -13.43
N ASN A 501 19.45 -5.53 -14.16
CA ASN A 501 19.36 -5.55 -15.61
C ASN A 501 19.64 -4.15 -16.17
N ILE A 502 20.70 -4.01 -16.96
CA ILE A 502 21.07 -2.70 -17.51
C ILE A 502 20.10 -2.17 -18.57
N GLY A 503 19.23 -3.04 -19.12
CA GLY A 503 18.10 -2.63 -19.97
C GLY A 503 16.91 -2.06 -19.19
N ASN A 504 16.93 -2.14 -17.86
CA ASN A 504 15.87 -1.65 -16.97
C ASN A 504 16.42 -1.26 -15.58
N ILE A 505 17.34 -0.30 -15.52
CA ILE A 505 17.84 0.21 -14.24
C ILE A 505 16.77 1.10 -13.61
N ILE A 506 16.44 0.88 -12.34
CA ILE A 506 15.44 1.68 -11.62
C ILE A 506 16.09 2.36 -10.43
N ILE A 507 16.02 3.69 -10.39
CA ILE A 507 16.44 4.49 -9.24
C ILE A 507 15.20 4.88 -8.44
N THR A 508 15.08 4.43 -7.20
CA THR A 508 13.93 4.73 -6.35
C THR A 508 14.31 5.70 -5.25
N ASN A 509 13.55 6.79 -5.10
CA ASN A 509 13.68 7.70 -3.97
C ASN A 509 12.43 7.53 -3.11
N THR A 510 12.64 7.13 -1.87
CA THR A 510 11.58 6.94 -0.89
C THR A 510 11.59 8.11 0.08
N LEU A 511 10.44 8.75 0.29
CA LEU A 511 10.32 9.86 1.23
C LEU A 511 10.55 9.35 2.65
N ASN A 512 11.43 10.00 3.39
CA ASN A 512 11.72 9.66 4.77
C ASN A 512 10.53 10.04 5.66
N ASP A 513 10.07 9.10 6.48
CA ASP A 513 8.92 9.30 7.36
C ASP A 513 9.34 10.20 8.55
N GLU A 514 8.91 11.47 8.59
CA GLU A 514 9.30 12.41 9.67
C GLU A 514 8.64 12.11 11.03
N SER A 515 7.88 11.02 11.16
CA SER A 515 7.24 10.63 12.42
C SER A 515 7.66 9.24 12.88
N ARG A 516 8.86 9.11 13.46
CA ARG A 516 9.19 8.05 14.46
C ARG A 516 10.53 8.16 15.18
N ASP A 517 11.37 9.17 14.92
CA ASP A 517 12.62 9.37 15.66
C ASP A 517 12.71 10.77 16.28
N ASN A 518 12.05 10.97 17.43
CA ASN A 518 12.44 11.97 18.41
C ASN A 518 11.90 11.58 19.79
N VAL A 519 12.43 10.49 20.34
CA VAL A 519 12.52 10.30 21.79
C VAL A 519 13.97 10.57 22.18
N PRO A 520 14.30 11.73 22.76
CA PRO A 520 15.63 11.93 23.32
C PRO A 520 15.78 11.01 24.53
N ASN A 521 16.58 9.97 24.36
CA ASN A 521 17.04 9.11 25.44
C ASN A 521 17.93 9.93 26.38
N THR A 522 17.37 10.41 27.49
CA THR A 522 18.11 11.06 28.57
C THR A 522 18.69 10.01 29.52
N GLY A 523 20.02 9.93 29.52
CA GLY A 523 20.82 9.26 30.56
C GLY A 523 22.13 8.78 29.93
N GLY A 524 23.32 9.26 30.27
CA GLY A 524 23.78 10.14 31.32
C GLY A 524 25.24 9.74 31.56
N ASN A 525 26.19 10.66 31.39
CA ASN A 525 27.38 10.73 32.26
C ASN A 525 28.23 11.95 31.93
N ASN A 526 28.25 12.85 32.90
CA ASN A 526 29.33 13.80 33.11
C ASN A 526 30.59 13.01 33.49
N ASN A 527 31.67 13.18 32.74
CA ASN A 527 32.96 13.38 33.38
C ASN A 527 33.83 14.29 32.52
N SER A 528 34.14 15.42 33.15
CA SER A 528 34.99 16.48 32.68
C SER A 528 36.45 16.11 32.93
N SER A 529 37.31 16.23 31.92
CA SER A 529 38.70 16.63 32.14
C SER A 529 39.28 17.26 30.88
N ASN A 530 39.41 18.58 31.00
CA ASN A 530 40.15 19.50 30.15
C ASN A 530 41.58 19.04 29.87
N GLY A 531 42.03 19.30 28.64
CA GLY A 531 43.41 19.16 28.18
C GLY A 531 43.75 20.19 27.10
N GLN A 532 43.76 21.47 27.50
CA GLN A 532 44.54 22.60 26.98
C GLN A 532 44.83 22.73 25.47
N SER A 533 44.38 23.86 24.90
CA SER A 533 45.33 24.83 24.34
C SER A 533 44.80 26.28 24.41
N ASN A 534 45.31 26.98 25.43
CA ASN A 534 45.68 28.39 25.55
C ASN A 534 44.85 29.51 24.88
N ASN A 535 44.19 30.27 25.77
CA ASN A 535 43.98 31.71 25.65
C ASN A 535 45.31 32.49 25.73
N ASN A 536 45.46 33.49 24.86
CA ASN A 536 46.01 34.82 25.16
C ASN A 536 45.21 35.80 24.26
N SER A 537 44.21 36.53 24.78
CA SER A 537 44.44 37.96 25.05
C SER A 537 45.80 38.18 25.68
N ASN A 538 46.47 39.30 25.39
CA ASN A 538 46.93 40.01 26.59
C ASN A 538 45.72 40.75 27.18
N SER A 539 45.09 39.99 28.08
CA SER A 539 44.17 40.27 29.19
C SER A 539 42.98 41.22 29.04
N GLN A 540 41.80 40.65 29.38
CA GLN A 540 40.76 41.12 30.33
C GLN A 540 40.12 42.49 30.03
N ASN A 541 38.80 42.70 30.09
CA ASN A 541 37.82 42.17 31.03
C ASN A 541 36.40 42.65 30.61
N LYS A 542 35.38 41.85 30.96
CA LYS A 542 33.97 42.21 31.28
C LYS A 542 32.98 42.61 30.16
N LEU A 543 31.99 41.74 29.97
CA LEU A 543 30.61 42.06 29.56
C LEU A 543 29.85 42.77 30.69
N PRO A 544 28.65 43.33 30.39
CA PRO A 544 27.47 42.72 31.00
C PRO A 544 26.27 42.47 30.05
N SER A 545 25.35 41.69 30.63
CA SER A 545 24.05 41.13 30.20
C SER A 545 22.91 42.15 30.03
N THR A 546 21.91 41.79 29.21
CA THR A 546 20.43 41.95 29.35
C THR A 546 19.76 41.15 28.20
N GLY A 547 18.68 40.36 28.27
CA GLY A 547 17.61 40.12 29.25
C GLY A 547 16.25 40.63 28.72
N GLU A 548 15.34 39.76 28.27
CA GLU A 548 13.87 39.94 28.42
C GLU A 548 13.05 38.66 28.12
N LYS A 549 11.95 38.50 28.87
CA LYS A 549 11.03 37.35 28.97
C LYS A 549 9.68 37.72 28.32
N SER A 550 8.87 36.72 27.95
CA SER A 550 7.40 36.87 27.94
C SER A 550 6.69 35.59 28.40
N ASP A 551 5.50 35.80 28.94
CA ASP A 551 4.87 35.02 30.01
C ASP A 551 4.00 33.84 29.58
N VAL A 552 3.87 32.93 30.54
CA VAL A 552 2.89 31.85 30.68
C VAL A 552 1.55 32.42 31.15
N MET A 553 0.43 32.00 30.54
CA MET A 553 -0.91 32.18 31.13
C MET A 553 -1.50 30.81 31.51
N LEU A 554 -1.94 30.73 32.76
CA LEU A 554 -2.53 29.61 33.51
C LEU A 554 -4.06 29.75 33.54
N PHE A 555 -4.78 28.62 33.47
CA PHE A 555 -6.10 28.37 34.11
C PHE A 555 -6.19 26.85 34.38
N ILE A 556 -5.87 26.33 35.58
CA ILE A 556 -6.72 26.15 36.79
C ILE A 556 -7.99 25.35 36.46
N SER A 557 -7.97 24.01 36.53
CA SER A 557 -8.18 23.13 37.69
C SER A 557 -9.63 23.05 38.22
N GLY A 558 -10.17 21.82 38.21
CA GLY A 558 -11.41 21.39 38.85
C GLY A 558 -11.18 20.00 39.44
N LEU A 559 -11.33 19.92 40.76
CA LEU A 559 -10.81 18.93 41.71
C LEU A 559 -11.96 17.98 42.15
N VAL A 560 -11.60 16.89 42.85
CA VAL A 560 -12.42 16.12 43.85
C VAL A 560 -13.18 14.89 43.31
N VAL A 561 -13.17 13.64 43.85
CA VAL A 561 -12.45 12.84 44.88
C VAL A 561 -13.28 11.54 45.13
N LEU A 562 -12.67 10.49 45.72
CA LEU A 562 -13.23 9.21 46.27
C LEU A 562 -13.63 8.13 45.23
N MET A 563 -13.39 6.82 45.42
CA MET A 563 -13.07 6.06 46.64
C MET A 563 -12.36 4.73 46.31
N VAL A 564 -11.41 4.36 47.16
CA VAL A 564 -10.73 3.05 47.22
C VAL A 564 -11.52 2.10 48.12
N SER A 565 -11.74 0.87 47.66
CA SER A 565 -11.88 -0.37 48.46
C SER A 565 -11.96 -1.54 47.47
N ALA A 566 -11.25 -2.67 47.56
CA ALA A 566 -10.83 -3.37 48.76
C ALA A 566 -9.83 -4.52 48.44
N ILE A 567 -8.86 -4.67 49.36
CA ILE A 567 -8.34 -5.92 49.94
C ILE A 567 -7.36 -6.79 49.10
N VAL A 568 -6.08 -6.67 49.46
CA VAL A 568 -5.26 -7.85 49.80
C VAL A 568 -4.74 -7.65 51.23
N VAL A 569 -5.41 -8.31 52.18
CA VAL A 569 -4.94 -8.53 53.54
C VAL A 569 -3.97 -9.72 53.48
N TRP A 570 -2.67 -9.46 53.57
CA TRP A 570 -1.71 -10.40 54.17
C TRP A 570 -0.34 -9.75 54.39
N TYR A 571 -0.18 -8.95 55.45
CA TYR A 571 1.08 -8.98 56.21
C TYR A 571 0.89 -8.39 57.62
N VAL A 572 0.89 -9.29 58.61
CA VAL A 572 1.40 -9.11 59.99
C VAL A 572 0.72 -8.00 60.81
N LYS A 573 -0.24 -8.25 61.70
CA LYS A 573 -0.26 -9.15 62.88
C LYS A 573 1.06 -9.22 63.67
N GLN A 574 1.52 -8.06 64.14
CA GLN A 574 2.00 -7.86 65.51
C GLN A 574 1.46 -6.48 65.90
N HIS A 575 0.52 -6.33 66.82
CA HIS A 575 0.80 -6.32 68.25
C HIS A 575 -0.37 -6.94 69.02
N SER A 576 0.00 -7.74 70.01
CA SER A 576 -0.86 -8.47 70.91
C SER A 576 -0.89 -7.82 72.30
N VAL A 577 -2.02 -8.01 72.98
CA VAL A 577 -2.23 -8.05 74.45
C VAL A 577 -2.66 -6.77 75.17
N THR A 578 -3.57 -6.98 76.13
CA THR A 578 -4.20 -6.15 77.17
C THR A 578 -5.43 -5.36 76.72
N GLU A 579 -6.61 -5.50 77.31
CA GLU A 579 -7.11 -6.24 78.49
C GLU A 579 -8.61 -6.54 78.27
#